data_AF-A0A183ERL5-F1
#
_entry.id   AF-A0A183ERL5-F1
#
_cell.length_a   1.000
_cell.length_b   1.000
_cell.length_c   1.000
_cell.angle_alpha   90.00
_cell.angle_beta   90.00
_cell.angle_gamma   90.00
#
_symmetry.space_group_name_H-M   'P 1'
#
loop_
_entity.id
_entity.type
_entity.pdbx_description
1 polymer ?
#
loop_
_entity_poly.entity_id
_entity_poly.type
_entity_poly.pdbx_seq_one_letter_code
_entity_poly.pdbx_strand_id
1 'polypeptide(L)'
;LMNFPAAQLPRHFDARKRWPLCSSIHDVPNQGGCGSCFAVAVAGVASDRSCIATNGSMQVKLSAEDIIGCCPACGDCYGGDPLKAFVYWVNEGLVTGQFLLLRRVKRNQNDCADSRDELKHIIDVY
;
A
#
# COMPACT_ATOMS: atom_id res chain seq x y z
N LEU A 1 -26.76 6.17 -4.74
CA LEU A 1 -26.06 5.55 -3.59
C LEU A 1 -26.71 4.20 -3.33
N MET A 2 -25.97 3.10 -3.49
CA MET A 2 -26.47 1.76 -3.18
C MET A 2 -26.83 1.71 -1.68
N ASN A 3 -28.05 1.30 -1.37
CA ASN A 3 -28.55 1.24 -0.01
C ASN A 3 -28.11 -0.11 0.59
N PHE A 4 -27.01 -0.12 1.35
CA PHE A 4 -26.53 -1.33 2.04
C PHE A 4 -27.20 -1.41 3.43
N PRO A 5 -28.15 -2.32 3.66
CA PRO A 5 -28.83 -2.43 4.94
C PRO A 5 -27.82 -2.83 6.01
N ALA A 6 -27.77 -2.12 7.14
CA ALA A 6 -26.88 -2.46 8.25
C ALA A 6 -27.07 -3.90 8.75
N ALA A 7 -28.28 -4.46 8.60
CA ALA A 7 -28.59 -5.85 8.92
C ALA A 7 -27.80 -6.89 8.10
N GLN A 8 -27.22 -6.51 6.96
CA GLN A 8 -26.41 -7.39 6.11
C GLN A 8 -24.93 -7.40 6.50
N LEU A 9 -24.49 -6.50 7.38
CA LEU A 9 -23.11 -6.48 7.88
C LEU A 9 -22.94 -7.52 8.99
N PRO A 10 -21.83 -8.29 9.00
CA PRO A 10 -21.57 -9.24 10.06
C PRO A 10 -21.28 -8.50 11.38
N ARG A 11 -21.75 -9.05 12.50
CA ARG A 11 -21.47 -8.49 13.85
C ARG A 11 -19.98 -8.50 14.20
N HIS A 12 -19.22 -9.41 13.61
CA HIS A 12 -17.77 -9.51 13.77
C HIS A 12 -17.13 -9.75 12.41
N PHE A 13 -16.06 -9.02 12.15
CA PHE A 13 -15.28 -9.16 10.93
C PHE A 13 -13.79 -9.16 11.27
N ASP A 14 -13.05 -10.10 10.71
CA ASP A 14 -11.60 -10.17 10.81
C ASP A 14 -11.05 -10.49 9.42
N ALA A 15 -10.33 -9.54 8.82
CA ALA A 15 -9.80 -9.67 7.47
C ALA A 15 -8.88 -10.90 7.33
N ARG A 16 -8.12 -11.23 8.39
CA ARG A 16 -7.22 -12.41 8.44
C ARG A 16 -7.98 -13.72 8.34
N LYS A 17 -9.22 -13.76 8.85
CA LYS A 17 -10.10 -14.93 8.75
C LYS A 17 -10.84 -14.97 7.42
N ARG A 18 -11.18 -13.81 6.86
CA ARG A 18 -11.89 -13.71 5.58
C ARG A 18 -11.00 -14.04 4.39
N TRP A 19 -9.74 -13.62 4.43
CA TRP A 19 -8.75 -13.82 3.37
C TRP A 19 -7.48 -14.48 3.91
N PRO A 20 -7.57 -15.73 4.40
CA PRO A 20 -6.46 -16.40 5.07
C PRO A 20 -5.30 -16.75 4.13
N LEU A 21 -5.54 -16.75 2.81
CA LEU A 21 -4.51 -16.97 1.80
C LEU A 21 -3.66 -15.72 1.53
N CYS A 22 -4.08 -14.55 2.01
CA CYS A 22 -3.37 -13.29 1.81
C CYS A 22 -2.41 -13.04 2.95
N SER A 23 -1.17 -13.51 2.78
CA SER A 23 -0.11 -13.40 3.80
C SER A 23 0.13 -11.97 4.28
N SER A 24 0.00 -10.97 3.40
CA SER A 24 0.21 -9.55 3.74
C SER A 24 -0.73 -9.03 4.84
N ILE A 25 -1.97 -9.55 4.93
CA ILE A 25 -2.95 -9.14 5.95
C ILE A 25 -2.51 -9.55 7.36
N HIS A 26 -1.63 -10.54 7.45
CA HIS A 26 -1.06 -11.01 8.71
C HIS A 26 0.25 -10.30 9.08
N ASP A 27 0.83 -9.54 8.15
CA ASP A 27 2.09 -8.85 8.39
C ASP A 27 1.88 -7.61 9.27
N VAL A 28 2.76 -7.43 10.24
CA VAL A 28 2.82 -6.23 11.07
C VAL A 28 4.10 -5.47 10.74
N PRO A 29 4.05 -4.45 9.88
CA PRO A 29 5.24 -3.75 9.42
C PRO A 29 5.83 -2.83 10.49
N ASN A 30 7.14 -2.61 10.43
CA ASN A 30 7.87 -1.69 11.31
C ASN A 30 8.37 -0.49 10.49
N GLN A 31 7.88 0.72 10.82
CA GLN A 31 8.26 1.97 10.14
C GLN A 31 9.68 2.47 10.48
N GLY A 32 10.34 1.87 11.47
CA GLY A 32 11.66 2.29 11.94
C GLY A 32 11.66 3.68 12.58
N GLY A 33 12.79 4.38 12.50
CA GLY A 33 12.99 5.73 13.07
C GLY A 33 12.47 6.89 12.20
N CYS A 34 11.52 6.62 11.31
CA CYS A 34 11.00 7.56 10.33
C CYS A 34 9.49 7.77 10.60
N GLY A 35 9.00 9.01 10.51
CA GLY A 35 7.58 9.39 10.62
C GLY A 35 6.74 9.00 9.41
N SER A 36 6.94 7.80 8.88
CA SER A 36 6.41 7.28 7.62
C SER A 36 5.16 6.40 7.78
N CYS A 37 4.43 6.53 8.89
CA CYS A 37 3.23 5.73 9.16
C CYS A 37 2.21 5.79 8.02
N PHE A 38 2.04 6.96 7.39
CA PHE A 38 1.17 7.16 6.23
C PHE A 38 1.58 6.28 5.04
N ALA A 39 2.89 6.21 4.74
CA ALA A 39 3.43 5.42 3.64
C ALA A 39 3.35 3.93 3.93
N VAL A 40 3.73 3.52 5.14
CA VAL A 40 3.67 2.11 5.58
C VAL A 40 2.23 1.59 5.57
N ALA A 41 1.27 2.38 6.04
CA ALA A 41 -0.14 2.01 6.03
C ALA A 41 -0.69 1.85 4.61
N VAL A 42 -0.40 2.80 3.71
CA VAL A 42 -0.88 2.76 2.32
C VAL A 42 -0.25 1.60 1.56
N ALA A 43 1.06 1.37 1.70
CA ALA A 43 1.75 0.24 1.08
C ALA A 43 1.19 -1.11 1.56
N GLY A 44 0.91 -1.24 2.86
CA GLY A 44 0.27 -2.45 3.43
C GLY A 44 -1.14 -2.68 2.88
N VAL A 45 -2.00 -1.66 2.89
CA VAL A 45 -3.35 -1.75 2.30
C VAL A 45 -3.29 -2.10 0.83
N ALA A 46 -2.35 -1.51 0.10
CA ALA A 46 -2.18 -1.77 -1.32
C ALA A 46 -1.78 -3.23 -1.60
N SER A 47 -0.86 -3.80 -0.81
CA SER A 47 -0.51 -5.21 -0.85
C SER A 47 -1.70 -6.12 -0.53
N ASP A 48 -2.43 -5.84 0.55
CA ASP A 48 -3.59 -6.62 0.97
C ASP A 48 -4.64 -6.67 -0.13
N ARG A 49 -4.93 -5.53 -0.73
CA ARG A 49 -5.95 -5.42 -1.76
C ARG A 49 -5.55 -6.02 -3.09
N SER A 50 -4.25 -5.98 -3.42
CA SER A 50 -3.70 -6.73 -4.55
C SER A 50 -4.00 -8.23 -4.41
N CYS A 51 -3.79 -8.79 -3.21
CA CYS A 51 -4.10 -10.18 -2.93
C CYS A 51 -5.61 -10.47 -2.94
N ILE A 52 -6.41 -9.64 -2.29
CA ILE A 52 -7.87 -9.81 -2.22
C ILE A 52 -8.49 -9.79 -3.62
N ALA A 53 -8.12 -8.80 -4.45
CA ALA A 53 -8.69 -8.62 -5.78
C ALA A 53 -8.33 -9.77 -6.73
N THR A 54 -7.15 -10.34 -6.56
CA THR A 54 -6.62 -11.43 -7.39
C THR A 54 -6.88 -12.82 -6.77
N ASN A 55 -7.70 -12.88 -5.72
CA ASN A 55 -8.01 -14.10 -4.96
C ASN A 55 -6.75 -14.91 -4.58
N GLY A 56 -5.69 -14.22 -4.15
CA GLY A 56 -4.45 -14.85 -3.68
C GLY A 56 -3.41 -15.16 -4.76
N SER A 57 -3.70 -14.94 -6.05
CA SER A 57 -2.72 -15.19 -7.13
C SER A 57 -1.60 -14.14 -7.17
N MET A 58 -1.83 -12.94 -6.63
CA MET A 58 -0.80 -11.92 -6.44
C MET A 58 -0.57 -11.64 -4.95
N GLN A 59 0.61 -11.99 -4.44
CA GLN A 59 0.99 -11.77 -3.03
C GLN A 59 2.31 -11.00 -2.94
N VAL A 60 2.27 -9.75 -3.39
CA VAL A 60 3.44 -8.86 -3.39
C VAL A 60 3.42 -7.89 -2.23
N LYS A 61 4.59 -7.61 -1.65
CA LYS A 61 4.77 -6.51 -0.69
C LYS A 61 5.17 -5.24 -1.46
N LEU A 62 4.35 -4.20 -1.33
CA LEU A 62 4.59 -2.91 -1.98
C LEU A 62 5.46 -2.03 -1.08
N SER A 63 6.31 -1.22 -1.71
CA SER A 63 7.34 -0.46 -1.03
C SER A 63 6.81 0.85 -0.43
N ALA A 64 6.94 1.00 0.89
CA ALA A 64 6.71 2.28 1.56
C ALA A 64 7.82 3.30 1.25
N GLU A 65 9.04 2.83 0.97
CA GLU A 65 10.18 3.62 0.50
C GLU A 65 9.86 4.31 -0.83
N ASP A 66 9.05 3.69 -1.69
CA ASP A 66 8.61 4.31 -2.94
C ASP A 66 7.75 5.53 -2.69
N ILE A 67 6.76 5.42 -1.80
CA ILE A 67 5.92 6.56 -1.43
C ILE A 67 6.78 7.69 -0.84
N ILE A 68 7.71 7.38 0.07
CA ILE A 68 8.57 8.38 0.72
C ILE A 68 9.59 8.99 -0.26
N GLY A 69 10.15 8.16 -1.14
CA GLY A 69 11.25 8.54 -2.02
C GLY A 69 10.80 9.20 -3.32
N CYS A 70 9.59 8.90 -3.79
CA CYS A 70 9.15 9.17 -5.16
C CYS A 70 7.80 9.89 -5.28
N CYS A 71 7.09 10.11 -4.17
CA CYS A 71 5.94 11.00 -4.11
C CYS A 71 6.25 12.28 -3.31
N PRO A 72 6.76 13.34 -3.95
CA PRO A 72 7.06 14.61 -3.29
C PRO A 72 5.85 15.23 -2.58
N ALA A 73 4.64 15.01 -3.13
CA ALA A 73 3.41 15.54 -2.57
C ALA A 73 2.91 14.76 -1.33
N CYS A 74 3.35 13.52 -1.14
CA CYS A 74 2.83 12.63 -0.11
C CYS A 74 3.42 12.91 1.27
N GLY A 75 4.70 13.29 1.35
CA GLY A 75 5.39 13.58 2.60
C GLY A 75 6.77 12.95 2.67
N ASP A 76 7.35 12.94 3.87
CA ASP A 76 8.66 12.33 4.14
C ASP A 76 8.76 11.80 5.58
N CYS A 77 9.98 11.60 6.10
CA CYS A 77 10.18 11.08 7.46
C CYS A 77 9.73 12.01 8.60
N TYR A 78 9.23 13.21 8.32
CA TYR A 78 8.65 14.10 9.32
C TYR A 78 7.11 14.08 9.30
N GLY A 79 6.50 13.25 8.45
CA GLY A 79 5.05 13.11 8.32
C GLY A 79 4.59 13.23 6.87
N GLY A 80 3.31 12.92 6.66
CA GLY A 80 2.72 12.95 5.34
C GLY A 80 1.21 12.72 5.35
N ASP A 81 0.63 12.75 4.15
CA ASP A 81 -0.79 12.65 3.89
C ASP A 81 -1.12 11.29 3.26
N PRO A 82 -1.84 10.40 3.99
CA PRO A 82 -2.19 9.09 3.47
C PRO A 82 -3.13 9.17 2.25
N LEU A 83 -3.97 10.20 2.14
CA LEU A 83 -4.85 10.35 0.98
C LEU A 83 -4.03 10.62 -0.28
N LYS A 84 -3.02 11.48 -0.20
CA LYS A 84 -2.11 11.72 -1.33
C LYS A 84 -1.31 10.46 -1.70
N ALA A 85 -0.91 9.66 -0.71
CA ALA A 85 -0.26 8.38 -0.97
C ALA A 85 -1.19 7.37 -1.66
N PHE A 86 -2.47 7.31 -1.29
CA PHE A 86 -3.47 6.51 -2.03
C PHE A 86 -3.65 7.02 -3.46
N VAL A 87 -3.79 8.33 -3.67
CA VAL A 87 -3.91 8.93 -5.00
C VAL A 87 -2.66 8.65 -5.85
N TYR A 88 -1.48 8.74 -5.25
CA TYR A 88 -0.23 8.39 -5.92
C TYR A 88 -0.18 6.90 -6.30
N TRP A 89 -0.59 5.99 -5.41
CA TRP A 89 -0.69 4.56 -5.76
C TRP A 89 -1.64 4.34 -6.95
N VAL A 90 -2.80 5.00 -6.98
CA VAL A 90 -3.77 4.87 -8.09
C VAL A 90 -3.25 5.50 -9.40
N ASN A 91 -2.57 6.64 -9.35
CA ASN A 91 -2.18 7.33 -10.57
C ASN A 91 -0.86 6.80 -11.16
N GLU A 92 0.07 6.39 -10.29
CA GLU A 92 1.46 6.09 -10.67
C GLU A 92 1.85 4.63 -10.45
N GLY A 93 1.13 3.91 -9.58
CA GLY A 93 1.53 2.59 -9.09
C GLY A 93 2.62 2.65 -8.01
N LEU A 94 2.90 1.50 -7.40
CA LEU A 94 3.99 1.31 -6.43
C LEU A 94 4.86 0.15 -6.90
N VAL A 95 6.15 0.24 -6.59
CA VAL A 95 7.09 -0.86 -6.83
C VAL A 95 7.02 -1.89 -5.70
N THR A 96 7.44 -3.12 -5.97
CA THR A 96 7.60 -4.10 -4.90
C THR A 96 8.82 -3.77 -4.05
N GLY A 97 8.74 -4.05 -2.76
CA GLY A 97 9.84 -3.84 -1.84
C GLY A 97 9.56 -4.49 -0.50
N GLN A 98 10.60 -5.02 0.14
CA GLN A 98 10.48 -5.48 1.51
C GLN A 98 10.50 -4.28 2.45
N PHE A 99 9.73 -4.37 3.55
CA PHE A 99 9.79 -3.47 4.69
C PHE A 99 11.14 -3.58 5.42
N LEU A 100 12.22 -3.20 4.75
CA LEU A 100 13.50 -3.00 5.39
C LEU A 100 13.51 -1.61 6.01
N LEU A 101 14.34 -1.42 7.04
CA LEU A 101 14.45 -0.15 7.77
C LEU A 101 14.48 1.03 6.81
N LEU A 102 13.43 1.86 6.85
CA LEU A 102 13.30 3.03 5.99
C LEU A 102 14.52 3.93 6.19
N ARG A 103 15.43 3.92 5.20
CA ARG A 103 16.61 4.78 5.18
C ARG A 103 16.22 6.17 4.67
N ARG A 104 16.87 7.21 5.18
CA ARG A 104 16.72 8.60 4.71
C ARG A 104 17.34 8.76 3.32
N VAL A 105 16.70 8.28 2.26
CA VAL A 105 17.15 8.52 0.88
C VAL A 105 15.95 9.02 0.07
N LYS A 106 15.97 10.29 -0.33
CA LYS A 106 15.12 10.77 -1.42
C LYS A 106 15.73 10.26 -2.72
N ARG A 107 14.95 9.57 -3.54
CA ARG A 107 15.38 9.10 -4.86
C ARG A 107 15.17 10.22 -5.89
N ASN A 108 15.95 10.21 -6.96
CA ASN A 108 15.68 11.09 -8.09
C ASN A 108 14.39 10.63 -8.80
N GLN A 109 13.58 11.56 -9.29
CA GLN A 109 12.32 11.26 -9.97
C GLN A 109 12.51 10.34 -11.20
N ASN A 110 13.65 10.46 -11.89
CA ASN A 110 14.00 9.58 -13.02
C ASN A 110 14.20 8.12 -12.57
N ASP A 111 14.81 7.88 -11.40
CA ASP A 111 15.00 6.54 -10.84
C ASP A 111 13.67 5.92 -10.35
N CYS A 112 12.68 6.77 -10.07
CA CYS A 112 11.37 6.37 -9.63
C CYS A 112 10.47 5.87 -10.77
N ALA A 113 10.69 6.32 -12.01
CA ALA A 113 9.89 5.92 -13.16
C ALA A 113 10.28 4.53 -13.70
N ASP A 114 11.58 4.22 -13.76
CA ASP A 114 12.11 2.96 -14.32
C ASP A 114 11.73 1.70 -13.53
N SER A 115 11.21 1.84 -12.30
CA SER A 115 10.91 0.71 -11.42
C SER A 115 9.41 0.31 -11.35
N ARG A 116 8.53 1.01 -12.08
CA ARG A 116 7.05 0.90 -11.94
C ARG A 116 6.33 0.07 -13.02
N ASP A 117 7.07 -0.65 -13.88
CA ASP A 117 6.48 -1.26 -15.09
C ASP A 117 5.77 -2.63 -14.93
N GLU A 118 5.64 -3.20 -13.73
CA GLU A 118 4.99 -4.52 -13.58
C GLU A 118 3.65 -4.54 -12.82
N LEU A 119 3.16 -3.42 -12.26
CA LEU A 119 2.00 -3.44 -11.34
C LEU A 119 0.87 -2.46 -11.67
N LYS A 120 0.94 -1.77 -12.82
CA LYS A 120 -0.10 -0.82 -13.29
C LYS A 120 -1.49 -1.48 -13.42
N HIS A 121 -1.57 -2.80 -13.53
CA HIS A 121 -2.81 -3.56 -13.75
C HIS A 121 -3.63 -3.88 -12.48
N ILE A 122 -3.17 -3.51 -11.28
CA ILE A 122 -3.92 -3.80 -10.02
C ILE A 122 -4.91 -2.68 -9.67
N ILE A 123 -4.80 -1.55 -10.34
CA ILE A 123 -5.46 -0.30 -9.95
C ILE A 123 -6.94 -0.27 -10.39
N ASP A 124 -7.36 -1.15 -11.30
CA ASP A 124 -8.74 -1.23 -11.83
C ASP A 124 -9.78 -1.79 -10.82
N VAL A 125 -9.48 -1.81 -9.52
CA VAL A 125 -10.39 -2.29 -8.46
C VAL A 125 -11.24 -1.14 -7.87
N TYR A 126 -11.28 0.01 -8.53
CA TYR A 126 -12.16 1.14 -8.17
C TYR A 126 -12.82 1.80 -9.37
#